data_AF-A0A2W7MR06-F1
#
_entry.id   AF-A0A2W7MR06-F1
#
_cell.length_a   1.000
_cell.length_b   1.000
_cell.length_c   1.000
_cell.angle_alpha   90.00
_cell.angle_beta   90.00
_cell.angle_gamma   90.00
#
_symmetry.space_group_name_H-M   'P 1'
#
loop_
_entity.id
_entity.type
_entity.pdbx_description
1 polymer ?
#
loop_
_entity_poly.entity_id
_entity_poly.type
_entity_poly.pdbx_seq_one_letter_code
_entity_poly.pdbx_strand_id
1 'polypeptide(L)'
;MLSPTSVRLMASDHLGEGIETPVEPGELLMGVPGYTLGLGFMVRKEDGIAGVPGSAGEFIWAGYGGTFFWVDPEEELVVMMMSQRAGPSRAYYRKLVKQLVYQAITDPVPTAPVQ
;
A
#
# COMPACT_ATOMS: atom_id res chain seq x y z
N MET A 1 -22.37 2.06 -3.08
CA MET A 1 -21.23 1.95 -2.15
C MET A 1 -21.37 0.68 -1.33
N LEU A 2 -20.29 0.18 -0.74
CA LEU A 2 -20.24 -1.08 0.03
C LEU A 2 -20.27 -0.83 1.55
N SER A 3 -20.60 -1.85 2.33
CA SER A 3 -20.53 -1.78 3.79
C SER A 3 -19.07 -1.76 4.29
N PRO A 4 -18.76 -1.18 5.47
CA PRO A 4 -17.41 -1.20 6.04
C PRO A 4 -16.86 -2.63 6.20
N THR A 5 -17.71 -3.58 6.59
CA THR A 5 -17.34 -5.00 6.70
C THR A 5 -16.93 -5.58 5.34
N SER A 6 -17.63 -5.20 4.27
CA SER A 6 -17.28 -5.64 2.91
C SER A 6 -15.94 -5.06 2.46
N VAL A 7 -15.67 -3.78 2.74
CA VAL A 7 -14.38 -3.15 2.39
C VAL A 7 -13.23 -3.80 3.17
N ARG A 8 -13.40 -4.04 4.47
CA ARG A 8 -12.42 -4.76 5.28
C ARG A 8 -12.14 -6.16 4.75
N LEU A 9 -13.18 -6.89 4.33
CA LEU A 9 -12.99 -8.19 3.68
C LEU A 9 -12.17 -8.05 2.39
N MET A 10 -12.43 -7.04 1.56
CA MET A 10 -11.64 -6.82 0.34
C MET A 10 -10.17 -6.49 0.63
N ALA A 11 -9.88 -5.78 1.72
CA ALA A 11 -8.54 -5.40 2.15
C ALA A 11 -7.89 -6.39 3.14
N SER A 12 -8.34 -7.65 3.17
CA SER A 12 -7.72 -8.71 3.98
C SER A 12 -6.81 -9.60 3.12
N ASP A 13 -6.01 -10.46 3.75
CA ASP A 13 -5.26 -11.50 3.06
C ASP A 13 -6.21 -12.59 2.51
N HIS A 14 -6.22 -12.79 1.20
CA HIS A 14 -6.98 -13.87 0.53
C HIS A 14 -6.10 -14.99 -0.02
N LEU A 15 -4.78 -14.94 0.19
CA LEU A 15 -3.86 -16.02 -0.17
C LEU A 15 -3.67 -16.99 1.00
N GLY A 16 -3.53 -16.45 2.21
CA GLY A 16 -3.21 -17.21 3.42
C GLY A 16 -1.89 -17.98 3.28
N GLU A 17 -1.65 -18.94 4.18
CA GLU A 17 -0.44 -19.76 4.16
C GLU A 17 -0.49 -20.92 3.14
N GLY A 18 -1.67 -21.17 2.56
CA GLY A 18 -1.90 -22.30 1.66
C GLY A 18 -1.46 -22.07 0.22
N ILE A 19 -1.11 -20.83 -0.15
CA ILE A 19 -0.68 -20.46 -1.50
C ILE A 19 0.73 -19.90 -1.44
N GLU A 20 1.71 -20.69 -1.89
CA GLU A 20 3.06 -20.21 -2.11
C GLU A 20 3.09 -19.31 -3.35
N THR A 21 3.51 -18.06 -3.19
CA THR A 21 3.75 -17.15 -4.30
C THR A 21 5.26 -17.02 -4.52
N PRO A 22 5.79 -17.45 -5.68
CA PRO A 22 7.22 -17.31 -5.97
C PRO A 22 7.69 -15.86 -6.03
N VAL A 23 6.76 -14.94 -6.31
CA VAL A 23 6.96 -13.49 -6.34
C VAL A 23 5.72 -12.84 -5.75
N GLU A 24 5.91 -12.00 -4.72
CA GLU A 24 4.79 -11.31 -4.08
C GLU A 24 4.25 -10.17 -4.99
N PRO A 25 2.96 -9.81 -4.88
CA PRO A 25 2.38 -8.71 -5.67
C PRO A 25 3.16 -7.39 -5.56
N GLY A 26 3.69 -7.09 -4.38
CA GLY A 26 4.51 -5.90 -4.13
C GLY A 26 5.80 -5.88 -4.95
N GLU A 27 6.42 -7.04 -5.16
CA GLU A 27 7.65 -7.16 -5.93
C GLU A 27 7.40 -6.89 -7.42
N LEU A 28 6.24 -7.29 -7.94
CA LEU A 28 5.84 -7.02 -9.32
C LEU A 28 5.52 -5.53 -9.56
N LEU A 29 4.83 -4.88 -8.63
CA LEU A 29 4.29 -3.53 -8.82
C LEU A 29 5.23 -2.41 -8.34
N MET A 30 6.00 -2.64 -7.29
CA MET A 30 6.90 -1.64 -6.67
C MET A 30 8.32 -2.15 -6.45
N GLY A 31 8.57 -3.45 -6.59
CA GLY A 31 9.86 -4.06 -6.29
C GLY A 31 10.16 -4.09 -4.79
N VAL A 32 9.13 -4.29 -3.96
CA VAL A 32 9.27 -4.46 -2.51
C VAL A 32 8.42 -5.65 -2.03
N PRO A 33 8.91 -6.46 -1.08
CA PRO A 33 8.12 -7.52 -0.47
C PRO A 33 7.13 -6.94 0.56
N GLY A 34 6.44 -7.80 1.29
CA GLY A 34 5.56 -7.44 2.41
C GLY A 34 4.11 -7.21 2.03
N TYR A 35 3.70 -7.67 0.85
CA TYR A 35 2.34 -7.50 0.35
C TYR A 35 1.70 -8.85 0.03
N THR A 36 0.44 -9.01 0.44
CA THR A 36 -0.44 -10.10 -0.01
C THR A 36 -1.45 -9.59 -1.03
N LEU A 37 -2.34 -10.45 -1.50
CA LEU A 37 -3.42 -10.12 -2.43
C LEU A 37 -4.77 -10.10 -1.70
N GLY A 38 -5.43 -8.94 -1.74
CA GLY A 38 -6.83 -8.79 -1.39
C GLY A 38 -7.75 -8.92 -2.60
N LEU A 39 -9.02 -8.57 -2.43
CA LEU A 39 -10.00 -8.57 -3.53
C LEU A 39 -9.90 -7.27 -4.33
N GLY A 40 -8.96 -7.23 -5.28
CA GLY A 40 -8.77 -6.14 -6.24
C GLY A 40 -7.55 -5.24 -5.98
N PHE A 41 -6.85 -5.44 -4.87
CA PHE A 41 -5.68 -4.66 -4.46
C PHE A 41 -4.62 -5.58 -3.84
N MET A 42 -3.39 -5.11 -3.75
CA MET A 42 -2.41 -5.72 -2.85
C MET A 42 -2.50 -5.06 -1.48
N VAL A 43 -2.34 -5.84 -0.41
CA VAL A 43 -2.52 -5.41 0.98
C VAL A 43 -1.21 -5.58 1.72
N ARG A 44 -0.77 -4.55 2.43
CA ARG A 44 0.44 -4.59 3.27
C ARG A 44 0.20 -5.49 4.48
N LYS A 45 1.08 -6.48 4.69
CA LYS A 45 0.95 -7.43 5.80
C LYS A 45 1.37 -6.82 7.14
N GLU A 46 2.54 -6.18 7.15
CA GLU A 46 3.22 -5.75 8.38
C GLU A 46 3.99 -4.44 8.18
N ASP A 47 4.37 -3.83 9.28
CA ASP A 47 5.25 -2.67 9.31
C ASP A 47 6.71 -3.08 9.14
N GLY A 48 7.40 -2.47 8.17
CA GLY A 48 8.86 -2.58 8.00
C GLY A 48 9.37 -3.60 6.98
N ILE A 49 8.58 -4.59 6.55
CA ILE A 49 9.01 -5.54 5.50
C ILE A 49 9.10 -4.83 4.14
N ALA A 50 8.10 -4.02 3.80
CA ALA A 50 8.14 -3.23 2.58
C ALA A 50 9.06 -2.03 2.78
N GLY A 51 10.06 -1.87 1.90
CA GLY A 51 11.02 -0.75 1.92
C GLY A 51 10.45 0.62 1.51
N VAL A 52 9.18 0.88 1.82
CA VAL A 52 8.46 2.14 1.60
C VAL A 52 7.57 2.46 2.81
N PRO A 53 7.35 3.73 3.19
CA PRO A 53 6.48 4.08 4.32
C PRO A 53 5.04 3.60 4.14
N GLY A 54 4.35 3.23 5.22
CA GLY A 54 2.93 2.86 5.23
C GLY A 54 2.60 1.82 6.28
N SER A 55 1.34 1.81 6.69
CA SER A 55 0.84 1.02 7.83
C SER A 55 0.32 -0.35 7.42
N ALA A 56 0.36 -1.31 8.34
CA ALA A 56 -0.24 -2.63 8.15
C ALA A 56 -1.73 -2.51 7.78
N GLY A 57 -2.17 -3.27 6.77
CA GLY A 57 -3.54 -3.19 6.24
C GLY A 57 -3.77 -2.08 5.20
N GLU A 58 -2.76 -1.24 4.90
CA GLU A 58 -2.79 -0.37 3.73
C GLU A 58 -3.02 -1.20 2.46
N PHE A 59 -3.93 -0.75 1.59
CA PHE A 59 -4.25 -1.43 0.34
C PHE A 59 -4.06 -0.54 -0.88
N ILE A 60 -3.38 -1.10 -1.89
CA ILE A 60 -2.78 -0.32 -2.97
C ILE A 60 -2.95 -1.02 -4.32
N TRP A 61 -3.00 -0.23 -5.40
CA TRP A 61 -2.94 -0.77 -6.76
C TRP A 61 -2.38 0.26 -7.74
N ALA A 62 -2.03 -0.20 -8.93
CA ALA A 62 -1.48 0.68 -9.96
C ALA A 62 -1.91 0.30 -11.36
N GLY A 63 -2.04 1.31 -12.23
CA GLY A 63 -2.41 1.13 -13.62
C GLY A 63 -1.22 1.11 -14.58
N TYR A 64 -1.47 0.58 -15.77
CA TYR A 64 -0.47 0.49 -16.84
C TYR A 64 0.08 1.87 -17.24
N GLY A 65 -0.78 2.89 -17.32
CA GLY A 65 -0.41 4.26 -17.67
C GLY A 65 0.46 4.98 -16.64
N GLY A 66 0.78 4.34 -15.51
CA GLY A 66 1.54 4.95 -14.42
C GLY A 66 0.66 5.61 -13.35
N THR A 67 -0.65 5.37 -13.39
CA THR A 67 -1.54 5.71 -12.27
C THR A 67 -1.21 4.85 -11.07
N PHE A 68 -1.39 5.40 -9.88
CA PHE A 68 -1.10 4.74 -8.61
C PHE A 68 -2.00 5.30 -7.53
N PHE A 69 -2.58 4.44 -6.71
CA PHE A 69 -3.35 4.88 -5.55
C PHE A 69 -3.07 3.97 -4.36
N TRP A 70 -3.28 4.52 -3.18
CA TRP A 70 -3.33 3.77 -1.95
C TRP A 70 -4.31 4.38 -0.97
N VAL A 71 -4.74 3.55 -0.03
CA VAL A 71 -5.54 3.94 1.13
C VAL A 71 -4.86 3.39 2.37
N ASP A 72 -4.58 4.28 3.31
CA ASP A 72 -4.03 3.96 4.62
C ASP A 72 -5.05 4.41 5.68
N PRO A 73 -5.87 3.48 6.21
CA PRO A 73 -6.88 3.81 7.20
C PRO A 73 -6.30 4.28 8.54
N GLU A 74 -5.07 3.89 8.88
CA GLU A 74 -4.42 4.28 10.14
C GLU A 74 -3.99 5.74 10.10
N GLU A 75 -3.49 6.19 8.95
CA GLU A 75 -3.13 7.59 8.69
C GLU A 75 -4.30 8.44 8.16
N GLU A 76 -5.52 7.89 8.16
CA GLU A 76 -6.73 8.52 7.57
C GLU A 76 -6.51 9.06 6.14
N LEU A 77 -5.71 8.36 5.34
CA LEU A 77 -5.15 8.86 4.09
C LEU A 77 -5.70 8.11 2.87
N VAL A 78 -6.08 8.88 1.83
CA VAL A 78 -6.37 8.36 0.48
C VAL A 78 -5.59 9.18 -0.53
N VAL A 79 -4.77 8.52 -1.36
CA VAL A 79 -3.97 9.22 -2.37
C VAL A 79 -4.20 8.64 -3.74
N MET A 80 -4.31 9.52 -4.72
CA MET A 80 -4.44 9.17 -6.13
C MET A 80 -3.43 9.98 -6.96
N MET A 81 -2.45 9.28 -7.53
CA MET A 81 -1.52 9.82 -8.51
C MET A 81 -2.01 9.45 -9.92
N MET A 82 -2.22 10.47 -10.75
CA MET A 82 -2.60 10.32 -12.15
C MET A 82 -1.42 10.70 -13.04
N SER A 83 -0.91 9.75 -13.82
CA SER A 83 0.12 10.01 -14.83
C SER A 83 -0.18 9.24 -16.11
N GLN A 84 0.40 9.70 -17.22
CA GLN A 84 0.26 9.09 -18.55
C GLN A 84 1.63 8.59 -19.06
N ARG A 85 2.43 8.01 -18.15
CA ARG A 85 3.77 7.48 -18.45
C ARG A 85 3.82 5.98 -18.21
N ALA A 86 3.66 5.22 -19.30
CA ALA A 86 3.95 3.79 -19.31
C ALA A 86 5.47 3.53 -19.24
N GLY A 87 5.85 2.34 -18.80
CA GLY A 87 7.24 1.84 -18.84
C GLY A 87 7.89 1.60 -17.46
N PRO A 88 9.19 1.29 -17.42
CA PRO A 88 9.89 0.86 -16.20
C PRO A 88 9.94 1.93 -15.09
N SER A 89 9.93 3.22 -15.46
CA SER A 89 10.02 4.33 -14.50
C SER A 89 8.85 4.39 -13.52
N ARG A 90 7.74 3.68 -13.80
CA ARG A 90 6.56 3.64 -12.91
C ARG A 90 6.91 3.21 -11.49
N ALA A 91 7.74 2.17 -11.33
CA ALA A 91 8.12 1.68 -10.00
C ALA A 91 8.91 2.74 -9.21
N TYR A 92 9.78 3.50 -9.87
CA TYR A 92 10.49 4.62 -9.25
C TYR A 92 9.52 5.69 -8.74
N TYR A 93 8.61 6.16 -9.60
CA TYR A 93 7.69 7.24 -9.22
C TYR A 93 6.67 6.82 -8.16
N ARG A 94 6.18 5.57 -8.17
CA ARG A 94 5.29 5.04 -7.12
C ARG A 94 5.93 5.15 -5.74
N LYS A 95 7.19 4.69 -5.63
CA LYS A 95 7.96 4.77 -4.39
C LYS A 95 8.26 6.20 -3.98
N LEU A 96 8.71 7.02 -4.93
CA LEU A 96 9.04 8.43 -4.67
C LEU A 96 7.82 9.22 -4.16
N VAL A 97 6.68 9.12 -4.84
CA VAL A 97 5.48 9.86 -4.46
C VAL A 97 4.98 9.39 -3.10
N LYS A 98 4.98 8.08 -2.84
CA LYS A 98 4.63 7.54 -1.52
C LYS A 98 5.55 8.09 -0.43
N GLN A 99 6.86 8.05 -0.62
CA GLN A 99 7.82 8.63 0.32
C GLN A 99 7.57 10.12 0.59
N LEU A 100 7.34 10.92 -0.46
CA LEU A 100 7.10 12.35 -0.34
C LEU A 100 5.78 12.67 0.38
N VAL A 101 4.72 11.88 0.17
CA VAL A 101 3.45 12.08 0.86
C VAL A 101 3.59 11.78 2.36
N TYR A 102 4.14 10.63 2.73
CA TYR A 102 4.33 10.31 4.15
C TYR A 102 5.30 11.28 4.84
N GLN A 103 6.31 11.77 4.12
CA GLN A 103 7.22 12.80 4.65
C GLN A 103 6.54 14.16 4.86
N ALA A 104 5.38 14.40 4.24
CA ALA A 104 4.58 15.60 4.45
C ALA A 104 3.58 15.47 5.61
N ILE A 105 3.39 14.28 6.16
CA ILE A 105 2.60 14.07 7.38
C ILE A 105 3.46 14.54 8.55
N THR A 106 3.13 15.71 9.10
CA THR A 106 3.90 16.36 10.18
C THR A 106 3.28 16.15 11.55
N ASP A 107 2.41 15.15 11.71
CA ASP A 107 1.71 14.94 12.98
C ASP A 107 2.73 14.74 14.11
N PRO A 108 2.50 15.38 15.28
CA PRO A 108 3.36 15.18 16.42
C PRO A 108 3.30 13.72 16.85
N VAL A 109 4.46 13.10 17.04
CA VAL A 109 4.59 11.76 17.61
C VAL A 109 3.69 11.66 18.85
N PRO A 110 2.77 10.69 18.94
CA PRO A 110 1.99 10.47 20.14
C PRO A 110 2.97 10.24 21.30
N THR A 111 3.13 11.24 22.16
CA THR A 111 3.89 11.07 23.40
C THR A 111 3.11 10.08 24.25
N ALA A 112 3.60 8.86 24.37
CA ALA A 112 3.05 7.90 25.32
C ALA A 112 2.93 8.58 26.70
N PRO A 113 1.81 8.42 27.42
CA PRO A 113 1.73 8.93 28.78
C PRO A 113 2.82 8.24 29.60
N VAL A 114 3.74 9.05 30.14
CA VAL A 114 4.69 8.60 31.17
C VAL A 114 3.85 8.11 32.34
N GLN A 115 3.89 6.81 32.63
CA GLN A 115 3.37 6.25 33.88
C GLN A 115 4.25 6.68 35.05
#